data_AF-F6IDZ5-F1
#
_entry.id   AF-F6IDZ5-F1
#
_cell.length_a   1.000
_cell.length_b   1.000
_cell.length_c   1.000
_cell.angle_alpha   90.00
_cell.angle_beta   90.00
_cell.angle_gamma   90.00
#
_symmetry.space_group_name_H-M   'P 1'
#
loop_
_entity.id
_entity.type
_entity.pdbx_description
1 polymer ?
#
loop_
_entity_poly.entity_id
_entity_poly.type
_entity_poly.pdbx_seq_one_letter_code
_entity_poly.pdbx_strand_id
1 'polypeptide(L)'
;MVYGTRIIGTAALCGMTLALSATAVIAQERPPGDAQEPATPEEIVVEAPRSVPARVERSSSTGAPIITTTVRIPVLYNDLDLSQPHDQDRFMTRVRSVARDVCDELDRIYPFNPDQDCMTRALANGTKAAEQAIAEAQTVP
;
A
#
# COMPACT_ATOMS: atom_id res chain seq x y z
N MET A 1 -36.36 15.75 8.43
CA MET A 1 -37.47 14.78 8.43
C MET A 1 -37.14 13.69 9.44
N VAL A 2 -37.96 13.60 10.48
CA VAL A 2 -37.87 12.65 11.59
C VAL A 2 -38.97 11.62 11.38
N TYR A 3 -38.61 10.34 11.31
CA TYR A 3 -39.47 9.16 11.51
C TYR A 3 -38.48 8.01 11.84
N GLY A 4 -38.34 7.49 13.06
CA GLY A 4 -39.39 6.96 13.94
C GLY A 4 -40.06 5.81 13.20
N THR A 5 -39.99 4.55 13.62
CA THR A 5 -41.07 3.94 14.44
C THR A 5 -40.91 2.41 14.54
N ARG A 6 -41.03 1.91 15.78
CA ARG A 6 -41.63 0.63 16.29
C ARG A 6 -40.94 -0.74 16.17
N ILE A 7 -40.35 -1.08 17.30
CA ILE A 7 -40.52 -2.33 18.06
C ILE A 7 -41.99 -2.80 18.05
N ILE A 8 -42.23 -4.04 17.62
CA ILE A 8 -43.46 -4.79 17.91
C ILE A 8 -43.04 -6.13 18.51
N GLY A 9 -43.28 -6.27 19.80
CA GLY A 9 -43.16 -7.55 20.50
C GLY A 9 -44.33 -8.47 20.17
N THR A 10 -44.05 -9.77 20.13
CA THR A 10 -45.07 -10.81 20.24
C THR A 10 -44.60 -11.81 21.29
N ALA A 11 -45.28 -11.78 22.43
CA ALA A 11 -45.24 -12.85 23.42
C ALA A 11 -46.29 -13.89 23.02
N ALA A 12 -45.90 -15.16 22.96
CA ALA A 12 -46.85 -16.28 22.99
C ALA A 12 -46.24 -17.42 23.82
N LEU A 13 -46.93 -17.70 24.92
CA LEU A 13 -46.66 -18.71 25.94
C LEU A 13 -47.15 -20.10 25.53
N CYS A 14 -46.53 -21.11 26.17
CA CYS A 14 -47.03 -22.46 26.49
C CYS A 14 -47.11 -23.51 25.38
N GLY A 15 -46.43 -24.65 25.62
CA GLY A 15 -46.70 -25.91 24.92
C GLY A 15 -45.62 -26.98 25.10
N MET A 16 -45.70 -27.73 26.20
CA MET A 16 -44.93 -28.95 26.49
C MET A 16 -45.16 -30.02 25.41
N THR A 17 -44.13 -30.76 24.96
CA THR A 17 -44.07 -32.25 24.90
C THR A 17 -42.85 -32.76 24.12
N LEU A 18 -42.22 -33.81 24.65
CA LEU A 18 -41.13 -34.58 24.05
C LEU A 18 -41.61 -35.36 22.80
N ALA A 19 -40.82 -35.32 21.72
CA ALA A 19 -40.71 -36.43 20.77
C ALA A 19 -39.35 -36.42 20.07
N LEU A 20 -38.58 -37.48 20.33
CA LEU A 20 -37.38 -37.90 19.62
C LEU A 20 -37.80 -38.47 18.25
N SER A 21 -37.37 -37.86 17.14
CA SER A 21 -37.19 -38.59 15.87
C SER A 21 -36.38 -37.75 14.89
N ALA A 22 -35.27 -38.34 14.46
CA ALA A 22 -34.26 -37.77 13.58
C ALA A 22 -34.74 -37.68 12.12
N THR A 23 -34.64 -36.49 11.54
CA THR A 23 -34.36 -36.28 10.11
C THR A 23 -33.44 -35.06 10.03
N ALA A 24 -32.14 -35.29 10.02
CA ALA A 24 -31.17 -34.26 9.69
C ALA A 24 -31.40 -33.87 8.21
N VAL A 25 -32.08 -32.75 8.00
CA VAL A 25 -31.98 -32.00 6.76
C VAL A 25 -30.54 -31.54 6.67
N ILE A 26 -29.74 -32.20 5.84
CA ILE A 26 -28.45 -31.65 5.41
C ILE A 26 -28.79 -30.46 4.52
N ALA A 27 -28.92 -29.29 5.15
CA ALA A 27 -28.75 -28.03 4.46
C ALA A 27 -27.36 -28.07 3.83
N GLN A 28 -27.29 -27.89 2.52
CA GLN A 28 -26.05 -27.92 1.77
C GLN A 28 -25.10 -26.86 2.34
N GLU A 29 -24.10 -27.32 3.10
CA GLU A 29 -22.89 -26.55 3.34
C GLU A 29 -22.21 -26.40 1.99
N ARG A 30 -22.50 -25.25 1.36
CA ARG A 30 -21.77 -24.76 0.20
C ARG A 30 -20.28 -24.81 0.60
N PRO A 31 -19.42 -25.55 -0.12
CA PRO A 31 -17.99 -25.51 0.17
C PRO A 31 -17.57 -24.03 0.14
N PRO A 32 -16.71 -23.58 1.06
CA PRO A 32 -16.12 -22.25 0.95
C PRO A 32 -15.39 -22.22 -0.39
N GLY A 33 -16.05 -21.61 -1.38
CA GLY A 33 -15.45 -21.27 -2.65
C GLY A 33 -14.29 -20.37 -2.34
N ASP A 34 -13.13 -20.80 -2.83
CA ASP A 34 -11.86 -20.12 -2.91
C ASP A 34 -11.93 -18.68 -2.41
N ALA A 35 -11.50 -18.48 -1.15
CA ALA A 35 -11.01 -17.18 -0.75
C ALA A 35 -9.85 -16.88 -1.71
N GLN A 36 -10.14 -16.20 -2.81
CA GLN A 36 -9.13 -15.56 -3.64
C GLN A 36 -8.38 -14.62 -2.69
N GLU A 37 -7.21 -15.08 -2.26
CA GLU A 37 -6.22 -14.25 -1.62
C GLU A 37 -6.12 -12.99 -2.49
N PRO A 38 -6.38 -11.79 -1.93
CA PRO A 38 -6.35 -10.58 -2.72
C PRO A 38 -4.98 -10.51 -3.37
N ALA A 39 -4.95 -10.60 -4.71
CA ALA A 39 -3.71 -10.52 -5.47
C ALA A 39 -3.00 -9.24 -5.01
N THR A 40 -1.89 -9.41 -4.30
CA THR A 40 -1.10 -8.27 -3.83
C THR A 40 -0.61 -7.56 -5.07
N PRO A 41 -0.92 -6.26 -5.23
CA PRO A 41 -0.50 -5.55 -6.42
C PRO A 41 1.02 -5.60 -6.51
N GLU A 42 1.52 -5.97 -7.69
CA GLU A 42 2.92 -5.95 -8.04
C GLU A 42 3.40 -4.49 -8.03
N GLU A 43 4.26 -4.17 -7.06
CA GLU A 43 4.74 -2.82 -6.79
C GLU A 43 6.18 -2.82 -6.30
N ILE A 44 6.91 -1.75 -6.64
CA ILE A 44 8.19 -1.42 -6.00
C ILE A 44 8.07 -0.07 -5.28
N VAL A 45 8.91 0.16 -4.28
CA VAL A 45 8.93 1.44 -3.55
C VAL A 45 10.14 2.25 -3.98
N VAL A 46 9.89 3.46 -4.48
CA VAL A 46 10.94 4.46 -4.69
C VAL A 46 11.02 5.34 -3.45
N GLU A 47 12.22 5.46 -2.89
CA GLU A 47 12.45 6.26 -1.68
C GLU A 47 13.61 7.24 -1.84
N ALA A 48 13.43 8.43 -1.27
CA ALA A 48 14.45 9.46 -1.17
C ALA A 48 14.67 9.83 0.29
N PRO A 49 15.77 9.38 0.92
CA PRO A 49 16.16 9.87 2.24
C PRO A 49 16.76 11.28 2.10
N ARG A 50 16.36 12.21 2.96
CA ARG A 50 16.93 13.56 3.08
C ARG A 50 17.27 13.85 4.55
N SER A 51 18.49 14.30 4.78
CA SER A 51 18.90 14.80 6.09
C SER A 51 18.38 16.23 6.27
N VAL A 52 17.57 16.44 7.30
CA VAL A 52 16.97 17.74 7.63
C VAL A 52 17.36 18.13 9.06
N PRO A 53 17.57 19.43 9.34
CA PRO A 53 17.73 19.88 10.72
C PRO A 53 16.48 19.51 11.52
N ALA A 54 16.66 18.98 12.74
CA ALA A 54 15.52 18.75 13.62
C ALA A 54 14.80 20.09 13.87
N ARG A 55 13.48 20.14 13.62
CA ARG A 55 12.65 21.30 13.93
C ARG A 55 12.43 21.37 15.45
N VAL A 56 13.47 21.74 16.20
CA VAL A 56 13.35 22.07 17.62
C VAL A 56 13.19 23.58 17.69
N GLU A 57 12.02 24.07 18.13
CA GLU A 57 11.84 25.50 18.39
C GLU A 57 12.69 25.93 19.61
N ARG A 58 14.03 26.02 19.54
CA ARG A 58 14.89 26.67 20.57
C ARG A 58 16.21 27.25 20.01
N SER A 59 16.69 28.26 20.74
CA SER A 59 17.79 29.24 20.55
C SER A 59 19.02 28.84 19.69
N SER A 60 19.57 29.83 18.98
CA SER A 60 20.69 29.77 18.01
C SER A 60 22.08 29.43 18.58
N SER A 61 22.18 28.84 19.78
CA SER A 61 23.45 28.69 20.52
C SER A 61 23.88 27.25 20.84
N THR A 62 23.06 26.21 20.66
CA THR A 62 23.29 24.88 21.29
C THR A 62 23.63 23.70 20.37
N GLY A 63 23.60 23.83 19.04
CA GLY A 63 23.94 22.72 18.13
C GLY A 63 22.85 21.64 18.03
N ALA A 64 21.89 21.84 17.12
CA ALA A 64 20.72 20.97 16.98
C ALA A 64 21.05 19.62 16.28
N PRO A 65 20.36 18.53 16.66
CA PRO A 65 20.54 17.22 16.00
C PRO A 65 20.01 17.22 14.56
N ILE A 66 20.66 16.45 13.68
CA ILE A 66 20.18 16.17 12.32
C ILE A 66 19.31 14.91 12.37
N ILE A 67 18.16 14.94 11.69
CA ILE A 67 17.28 13.76 11.51
C ILE A 67 17.15 13.43 10.03
N THR A 68 17.00 12.14 9.71
CA THR A 68 16.74 11.69 8.33
C THR A 68 15.25 11.51 8.14
N THR A 69 14.70 12.20 7.14
CA THR A 69 13.30 12.02 6.69
C THR A 69 13.30 11.31 5.35
N THR A 70 12.38 10.37 5.15
CA THR A 70 12.27 9.59 3.92
C THR A 70 10.85 9.68 3.38
N VAL A 71 10.71 10.10 2.12
CA VAL A 71 9.45 9.97 1.37
C VAL A 71 9.51 8.69 0.55
N ARG A 72 8.38 7.98 0.50
CA ARG A 72 8.21 6.68 -0.18
C ARG A 72 6.98 6.75 -1.06
N ILE A 73 7.13 6.40 -2.34
CA ILE A 73 6.00 6.33 -3.27
C ILE A 73 6.07 4.98 -4.00
N PRO A 74 4.96 4.20 -4.01
CA PRO A 74 4.90 2.94 -4.75
C PRO A 74 4.80 3.19 -6.26
N VAL A 75 5.44 2.32 -7.04
CA VAL A 75 5.34 2.25 -8.49
C VAL A 75 4.63 0.94 -8.83
N LEU A 76 3.39 1.05 -9.28
CA LEU A 76 2.60 -0.10 -9.72
C LEU A 76 3.01 -0.53 -11.12
N TYR A 77 3.12 -1.83 -11.33
CA TYR A 77 3.46 -2.41 -12.63
C TYR A 77 2.61 -3.64 -13.02
N ASN A 78 1.50 -3.88 -12.32
CA ASN A 78 0.52 -4.94 -12.63
C ASN A 78 -0.02 -4.95 -14.07
N ASP A 79 0.09 -3.83 -14.79
CA ASP A 79 -0.38 -3.67 -16.17
C ASP A 79 0.74 -3.86 -17.20
N LEU A 80 1.95 -4.22 -16.77
CA LEU A 80 3.14 -4.40 -17.61
C LEU A 80 3.61 -5.85 -17.56
N ASP A 81 3.95 -6.41 -18.73
CA ASP A 81 4.62 -7.70 -18.80
C ASP A 81 6.14 -7.48 -18.76
N LEU A 82 6.73 -7.59 -17.57
CA LEU A 82 8.17 -7.35 -17.37
C LEU A 82 9.08 -8.38 -18.08
N SER A 83 8.53 -9.45 -18.67
CA SER A 83 9.30 -10.33 -19.56
C SER A 83 9.59 -9.66 -20.93
N GLN A 84 8.82 -8.63 -21.30
CA GLN A 84 8.93 -7.94 -22.57
C GLN A 84 9.78 -6.68 -22.47
N PRO A 85 10.78 -6.46 -23.37
CA PRO A 85 11.66 -5.30 -23.31
C PRO A 85 10.93 -3.95 -23.36
N HIS A 86 9.86 -3.84 -24.17
CA HIS A 86 9.08 -2.60 -24.28
C HIS A 86 8.38 -2.22 -22.96
N ASP A 87 7.92 -3.22 -22.20
CA ASP A 87 7.23 -2.99 -20.94
C ASP A 87 8.23 -2.71 -19.80
N GLN A 88 9.44 -3.28 -19.87
CA GLN A 88 10.57 -2.87 -19.03
C GLN A 88 10.92 -1.39 -19.23
N ASP A 89 10.98 -0.90 -20.48
CA ASP A 89 11.26 0.51 -20.77
C ASP A 89 10.15 1.44 -20.21
N ARG A 90 8.89 1.03 -20.32
CA ARG A 90 7.76 1.76 -19.72
C ARG A 90 7.87 1.79 -18.20
N PHE A 91 8.22 0.66 -17.60
CA PHE A 91 8.41 0.57 -16.16
C PHE A 91 9.53 1.51 -15.68
N MET A 92 10.69 1.49 -16.35
CA MET A 92 11.80 2.39 -16.03
C MET A 92 11.45 3.87 -16.21
N THR A 93 10.60 4.19 -17.17
CA THR A 93 10.06 5.55 -17.34
C THR A 93 9.19 5.96 -16.15
N ARG A 94 8.34 5.05 -15.65
CA ARG A 94 7.53 5.30 -14.43
C ARG A 94 8.41 5.49 -13.20
N VAL A 95 9.42 4.66 -13.03
CA VAL A 95 10.39 4.79 -11.92
C VAL A 95 11.05 6.16 -11.92
N ARG A 96 11.49 6.64 -13.08
CA ARG A 96 12.06 7.99 -13.21
C ARG A 96 11.04 9.09 -12.88
N SER A 97 9.78 8.93 -13.29
CA SER A 97 8.73 9.89 -12.95
C SER A 97 8.51 9.94 -11.44
N VAL A 98 8.33 8.78 -10.82
CA VAL A 98 8.09 8.70 -9.37
C VAL A 98 9.30 9.17 -8.57
N ALA A 99 10.53 8.92 -9.03
CA ALA A 99 11.73 9.48 -8.41
C ALA A 99 11.71 11.02 -8.35
N ARG A 100 11.18 11.68 -9.41
CA ARG A 100 10.94 13.13 -9.38
C ARG A 100 9.84 13.49 -8.39
N ASP A 101 8.71 12.79 -8.42
CA ASP A 101 7.56 13.08 -7.55
C ASP A 101 7.94 12.98 -6.06
N VAL A 102 8.76 11.99 -5.68
CA VAL A 102 9.31 11.86 -4.33
C VAL A 102 10.14 13.09 -3.93
N CYS A 103 10.97 13.61 -4.84
CA CYS A 103 11.80 14.78 -4.60
C CYS A 103 10.96 16.07 -4.54
N ASP A 104 9.98 16.22 -5.42
CA ASP A 104 9.05 17.35 -5.41
C ASP A 104 8.24 17.40 -4.11
N GLU A 105 7.85 16.24 -3.58
CA GLU A 105 7.18 16.15 -2.28
C GLU A 105 8.11 16.50 -1.12
N LEU A 106 9.37 16.05 -1.15
CA LEU A 106 10.37 16.47 -0.16
C LEU A 106 10.62 17.98 -0.18
N ASP A 107 10.72 18.59 -1.37
CA ASP A 107 10.91 20.03 -1.52
C ASP A 107 9.68 20.82 -1.04
N ARG A 108 8.48 20.27 -1.21
CA ARG A 108 7.25 20.85 -0.67
C ARG A 108 7.22 20.84 0.85
N ILE A 109 7.65 19.75 1.49
CA ILE A 109 7.64 19.60 2.95
C ILE A 109 8.83 20.33 3.59
N TYR A 110 9.97 20.44 2.89
CA TYR A 110 11.21 21.07 3.36
C TYR A 110 11.78 22.12 2.38
N PRO A 111 11.04 23.22 2.11
CA PRO A 111 11.41 24.18 1.06
C PRO A 111 12.70 24.96 1.34
N PHE A 112 13.15 25.02 2.60
CA PHE A 112 14.37 25.72 3.00
C PHE A 112 15.61 24.81 3.08
N ASN A 113 15.47 23.53 2.71
CA ASN A 113 16.56 22.56 2.69
C ASN A 113 16.55 21.79 1.35
N PRO A 114 16.88 22.47 0.24
CA PRO A 114 16.92 21.83 -1.07
C PRO A 114 18.07 20.81 -1.15
N ASP A 115 17.84 19.73 -1.88
CA ASP A 115 18.78 18.62 -2.01
C ASP A 115 19.01 18.31 -3.48
N GLN A 116 20.15 18.79 -4.00
CA GLN A 116 20.49 18.67 -5.42
C GLN A 116 20.72 17.21 -5.84
N ASP A 117 21.03 16.33 -4.90
CA ASP A 117 21.30 14.92 -5.15
C ASP A 117 20.07 14.03 -4.97
N CYS A 118 18.91 14.62 -4.62
CA CYS A 118 17.68 13.87 -4.38
C CYS A 118 17.33 12.98 -5.57
N MET A 119 17.30 13.55 -6.78
CA MET A 119 16.93 12.84 -7.99
C MET A 119 17.89 11.66 -8.27
N THR A 120 19.19 11.89 -8.11
CA THR A 120 20.21 10.86 -8.33
C THR A 120 20.03 9.69 -7.39
N ARG A 121 19.82 9.95 -6.09
CA ARG A 121 19.63 8.88 -5.09
C ARG A 121 18.28 8.18 -5.24
N ALA A 122 17.21 8.92 -5.45
CA ALA A 122 15.87 8.37 -5.64
C ALA A 122 15.82 7.45 -6.87
N LEU A 123 16.42 7.91 -7.98
CA LEU A 123 16.52 7.11 -9.20
C LEU A 123 17.38 5.87 -8.98
N ALA A 124 18.54 5.98 -8.32
CA ALA A 124 19.40 4.82 -8.06
C ALA A 124 18.69 3.75 -7.22
N ASN A 125 17.97 4.15 -6.16
CA ASN A 125 17.18 3.24 -5.34
C ASN A 125 16.05 2.60 -6.14
N GLY A 126 15.30 3.41 -6.90
CA GLY A 126 14.20 2.93 -7.74
C GLY A 126 14.65 1.96 -8.83
N THR A 127 15.74 2.28 -9.53
CA THR A 127 16.33 1.42 -10.57
C THR A 127 16.75 0.08 -9.99
N LYS A 128 17.40 0.06 -8.83
CA LYS A 128 17.79 -1.19 -8.18
C LYS A 128 16.58 -2.09 -7.88
N ALA A 129 15.50 -1.52 -7.36
CA ALA A 129 14.28 -2.28 -7.10
C ALA A 129 13.59 -2.74 -8.40
N ALA A 130 13.62 -1.91 -9.45
CA ALA A 130 13.07 -2.25 -10.76
C ALA A 130 13.83 -3.39 -11.44
N GLU A 131 15.17 -3.35 -11.40
CA GLU A 131 16.02 -4.42 -11.93
C GLU A 131 15.76 -5.76 -11.24
N GLN A 132 15.50 -5.74 -9.93
CA GLN A 132 15.11 -6.94 -9.18
C GLN A 132 13.77 -7.51 -9.68
N ALA A 133 12.74 -6.68 -9.80
CA ALA A 133 11.44 -7.10 -10.31
C ALA A 133 11.53 -7.64 -11.76
N ILE A 134 12.34 -7.00 -12.61
CA ILE A 134 12.58 -7.46 -13.99
C ILE A 134 13.30 -8.82 -13.99
N ALA A 135 14.32 -8.99 -13.16
CA ALA A 135 15.04 -10.25 -13.05
C ALA A 135 14.13 -11.40 -12.58
N GLU A 136 13.27 -11.14 -11.60
CA GLU A 136 12.28 -12.10 -11.11
C GLU A 136 11.32 -12.53 -12.23
N ALA A 137 10.78 -11.58 -13.00
CA ALA A 137 9.88 -11.86 -14.11
C ALA A 137 10.51 -12.74 -15.22
N GLN A 138 11.83 -12.63 -15.44
CA GLN A 138 12.55 -13.44 -16.44
C GLN A 138 12.78 -14.89 -15.99
N THR A 139 12.62 -15.19 -14.71
CA THR A 139 12.81 -16.55 -14.16
C THR A 139 11.52 -17.37 -14.12
N VAL A 140 10.37 -16.76 -14.40
CA VAL A 140 9.08 -17.44 -14.46
C VAL A 140 8.96 -18.13 -15.83
N PRO A 141 8.89 -19.48 -15.90
CA PRO A 141 8.86 -20.24 -17.14
C PRO A 141 7.52 -20.20 -17.88
#